data_AF-A0A2V8S8T0-F1
#
_entry.id   AF-A0A2V8S8T0-F1
#
_cell.length_a   1.000
_cell.length_b   1.000
_cell.length_c   1.000
_cell.angle_alpha   90.00
_cell.angle_beta   90.00
_cell.angle_gamma   90.00
#
_symmetry.space_group_name_H-M   'P 1'
#
loop_
_entity.id
_entity.type
_entity.pdbx_description
1 polymer ?
#
loop_
_entity_poly.entity_id
_entity_poly.type
_entity_poly.pdbx_seq_one_letter_code
_entity_poly.pdbx_strand_id
1 'polypeptide(L)'
;MKFASCNQRPLVTVLLTVALIVFVLPVSAAQRDHLTPAEADLVRDAQAIDKRTEVFIKAAERRLLLLTDPPAAQALQAKQANKKDKDKDKDKELWGELPTGTRAQLLNDLAGIFDEAITNIDDVAARDPKSSLLPHALKNLAAAAARFRAQLLPMRDSAADDERAALADALNELQEIIDAGQKLPAETETKKPKPQS
;
A
#
# COMPACT_ATOMS: atom_id res chain seq x y z
N MET A 1 -36.14 -73.92 0.22
CA MET A 1 -35.92 -72.46 0.38
C MET A 1 -35.81 -72.18 1.87
N LYS A 2 -34.63 -71.78 2.35
CA LYS A 2 -34.34 -71.56 3.78
C LYS A 2 -34.69 -70.11 4.13
N PHE A 3 -35.64 -69.92 5.04
CA PHE A 3 -35.83 -68.64 5.71
C PHE A 3 -35.76 -68.82 7.22
N ALA A 4 -35.00 -67.89 7.83
CA ALA A 4 -35.15 -67.34 9.17
C ALA A 4 -35.00 -68.28 10.38
N SER A 5 -33.91 -68.10 11.12
CA SER A 5 -33.97 -67.38 12.41
C SER A 5 -32.56 -67.24 12.99
N CYS A 6 -32.04 -66.00 13.00
CA CYS A 6 -30.93 -65.64 13.86
C CYS A 6 -31.48 -64.75 14.97
N ASN A 7 -31.38 -65.29 16.16
CA ASN A 7 -31.72 -64.70 17.44
C ASN A 7 -30.48 -63.95 17.95
N GLN A 8 -30.55 -62.64 18.18
CA GLN A 8 -29.87 -61.95 19.29
C GLN A 8 -30.16 -60.44 19.24
N ARG A 9 -30.82 -59.94 20.29
CA ARG A 9 -30.67 -58.56 20.77
C ARG A 9 -29.70 -58.61 21.95
N PRO A 10 -28.82 -57.62 22.15
CA PRO A 10 -29.20 -56.41 22.89
C PRO A 10 -28.63 -55.13 22.23
N LEU A 11 -29.35 -54.01 22.24
CA LEU A 11 -29.19 -52.93 23.22
C LEU A 11 -27.70 -52.59 23.51
N VAL A 12 -27.34 -51.31 23.40
CA VAL A 12 -25.99 -50.71 23.52
C VAL A 12 -25.28 -50.48 22.18
N THR A 13 -25.80 -49.54 21.38
CA THR A 13 -24.95 -48.70 20.51
C THR A 13 -25.57 -47.32 20.37
N VAL A 14 -25.96 -46.74 21.51
CA VAL A 14 -26.17 -45.29 21.64
C VAL A 14 -24.96 -44.77 22.37
N LEU A 15 -23.86 -44.57 21.67
CA LEU A 15 -22.73 -43.80 22.19
C LEU A 15 -21.83 -43.37 21.04
N LEU A 16 -21.62 -42.05 20.99
CA LEU A 16 -20.53 -41.37 20.28
C LEU A 16 -20.69 -41.01 18.80
N THR A 17 -21.90 -40.63 18.38
CA THR A 17 -22.04 -39.60 17.34
C THR A 17 -21.95 -38.22 18.01
N VAL A 18 -21.21 -37.28 17.40
CA VAL A 18 -20.99 -35.87 17.80
C VAL A 18 -19.70 -35.61 18.59
N ALA A 19 -18.56 -35.63 17.90
CA ALA A 19 -17.40 -34.82 18.24
C ALA A 19 -16.47 -34.66 17.01
N LEU A 20 -16.94 -33.95 15.99
CA LEU A 20 -16.05 -33.36 14.99
C LEU A 20 -16.51 -31.92 14.75
N ILE A 21 -16.33 -31.08 15.77
CA ILE A 21 -16.36 -29.63 15.58
C ILE A 21 -15.06 -29.30 14.84
N VAL A 22 -15.17 -29.12 13.52
CA VAL A 22 -14.14 -28.49 12.71
C VAL A 22 -13.98 -27.08 13.25
N PHE A 23 -12.92 -26.84 14.02
CA PHE A 23 -12.47 -25.51 14.37
C PHE A 23 -11.95 -24.86 13.07
N VAL A 24 -12.83 -24.17 12.36
CA VAL A 24 -12.42 -23.23 11.32
C VAL A 24 -11.79 -22.06 12.07
N LEU A 25 -10.47 -22.10 12.24
CA LEU A 25 -9.76 -20.91 12.71
C LEU A 25 -10.01 -19.82 11.67
N PRO A 26 -10.49 -18.62 12.05
CA PRO A 26 -10.42 -17.50 11.15
C PRO A 26 -8.93 -17.28 10.87
N VAL A 27 -8.49 -17.55 9.64
CA VAL A 27 -7.34 -16.85 9.08
C VAL A 27 -7.80 -15.41 9.00
N SER A 28 -7.62 -14.68 10.09
CA SER A 28 -7.46 -13.24 10.00
C SER A 28 -6.15 -13.07 9.25
N ALA A 29 -6.24 -12.88 7.93
CA ALA A 29 -5.19 -12.22 7.19
C ALA A 29 -5.06 -10.83 7.83
N ALA A 30 -4.25 -10.74 8.90
CA ALA A 30 -3.90 -9.47 9.49
C ALA A 30 -3.24 -8.69 8.35
N GLN A 31 -3.98 -7.71 7.82
CA GLN A 31 -3.49 -6.82 6.78
C GLN A 31 -2.25 -6.17 7.36
N ARG A 32 -1.09 -6.49 6.77
CA ARG A 32 0.18 -5.89 7.21
C ARG A 32 0.07 -4.38 7.03
N ASP A 33 0.70 -3.65 7.93
CA ASP A 33 0.84 -2.21 7.77
C ASP A 33 1.63 -1.94 6.49
N HIS A 34 1.03 -1.17 5.58
CA HIS A 34 1.66 -0.85 4.30
C HIS A 34 2.78 0.20 4.48
N LEU A 35 2.72 1.00 5.55
CA LEU A 35 3.79 1.89 6.00
C LEU A 35 4.69 1.20 7.02
N THR A 36 5.99 1.50 6.97
CA THR A 36 6.88 1.22 8.09
C THR A 36 6.58 2.18 9.25
N PRO A 37 6.96 1.84 10.50
CA PRO A 37 6.74 2.73 11.64
C PRO A 37 7.33 4.14 11.45
N ALA A 38 8.54 4.24 10.87
CA ALA A 38 9.18 5.53 10.60
C ALA A 38 8.39 6.36 9.57
N GLU A 39 7.88 5.73 8.52
CA GLU A 39 7.05 6.40 7.52
C GLU A 39 5.71 6.86 8.11
N ALA A 40 5.08 6.04 8.95
CA ALA A 40 3.85 6.39 9.65
C ALA A 40 4.04 7.60 10.60
N ASP A 41 5.17 7.66 11.30
CA ASP A 41 5.54 8.82 12.11
C ASP A 41 5.70 10.08 11.25
N LEU A 42 6.37 9.98 10.09
CA LEU A 42 6.50 11.10 9.14
C LEU A 42 5.14 11.57 8.60
N VAL A 43 4.22 10.65 8.30
CA VAL A 43 2.85 10.98 7.88
C VAL A 43 2.13 11.74 8.98
N ARG A 44 2.26 11.30 10.23
CA ARG A 44 1.65 11.96 11.39
C ARG A 44 2.22 13.35 11.63
N ASP A 45 3.53 13.52 11.44
CA ASP A 45 4.23 14.80 11.65
C ASP A 45 3.96 15.79 10.51
N ALA A 46 3.62 15.30 9.31
CA ALA A 46 3.24 16.11 8.16
C ALA A 46 1.79 16.64 8.26
N GLN A 47 1.62 17.74 9.00
CA GLN A 47 0.30 18.35 9.21
C GLN A 47 -0.36 18.85 7.92
N ALA A 48 0.42 19.53 7.06
CA ALA A 48 -0.09 20.08 5.81
C ALA A 48 -0.29 18.97 4.76
N ILE A 49 -1.43 18.99 4.04
CA ILE A 49 -1.81 17.88 3.14
C ILE A 49 -0.82 17.70 1.99
N ASP A 50 -0.28 18.79 1.45
CA ASP A 50 0.76 18.76 0.42
C ASP A 50 2.02 18.02 0.89
N LYS A 51 2.51 18.33 2.09
CA LYS A 51 3.67 17.66 2.70
C LYS A 51 3.38 16.20 3.00
N ARG A 52 2.18 15.89 3.50
CA ARG A 52 1.77 14.52 3.81
C ARG A 52 1.69 13.67 2.55
N THR A 53 1.16 14.22 1.46
CA THR A 53 1.19 13.59 0.14
C THR A 53 2.62 13.33 -0.33
N GLU A 54 3.57 14.25 -0.11
CA GLU A 54 4.98 13.99 -0.43
C GLU A 54 5.56 12.80 0.36
N VAL A 55 5.19 12.66 1.65
CA VAL A 55 5.61 11.52 2.48
C VAL A 55 5.06 10.21 1.92
N PHE A 56 3.77 10.14 1.57
CA PHE A 56 3.18 8.96 0.94
C PHE A 56 3.87 8.61 -0.38
N ILE A 57 4.14 9.60 -1.23
CA ILE A 57 4.86 9.39 -2.50
C ILE A 57 6.24 8.80 -2.23
N LYS A 58 6.99 9.32 -1.25
CA LYS A 58 8.32 8.81 -0.88
C LYS A 58 8.26 7.39 -0.32
N ALA A 59 7.29 7.09 0.54
CA ALA A 59 7.06 5.74 1.03
C ALA A 59 6.80 4.77 -0.13
N ALA A 60 5.97 5.16 -1.10
CA ALA A 60 5.70 4.37 -2.29
C ALA A 60 6.96 4.23 -3.19
N GLU A 61 7.77 5.29 -3.34
CA GLU A 61 9.03 5.25 -4.12
C GLU A 61 10.00 4.19 -3.57
N ARG A 62 10.04 4.02 -2.24
CA ARG A 62 10.88 2.98 -1.58
C ARG A 62 10.43 1.56 -1.94
N ARG A 63 9.12 1.29 -2.04
CA ARG A 63 8.60 0.01 -2.53
C ARG A 63 8.82 -0.17 -4.03
N LEU A 64 8.61 0.88 -4.82
CA LEU A 64 8.85 0.83 -6.26
C LEU A 64 10.31 0.52 -6.60
N LEU A 65 11.27 1.08 -5.84
CA LEU A 65 12.69 0.78 -5.98
C LEU A 65 12.97 -0.72 -5.84
N LEU A 66 12.39 -1.37 -4.82
CA LEU A 66 12.54 -2.81 -4.59
C LEU A 66 11.91 -3.66 -5.71
N LEU A 67 10.84 -3.16 -6.33
CA LEU A 67 10.13 -3.85 -7.40
C LEU A 67 10.82 -3.73 -8.78
N THR A 68 11.47 -2.59 -9.04
CA THR A 68 11.96 -2.22 -10.37
C THR A 68 13.48 -2.28 -10.50
N ASP A 69 14.22 -2.02 -9.43
CA ASP A 69 15.68 -2.04 -9.42
C ASP A 69 16.23 -2.69 -8.12
N PRO A 70 16.11 -4.03 -7.99
CA PRO A 70 16.65 -4.76 -6.84
C PRO A 70 18.15 -4.50 -6.60
N PRO A 71 19.03 -4.38 -7.62
CA PRO A 71 20.42 -3.99 -7.43
C PRO A 71 20.58 -2.62 -6.76
N ALA A 72 19.82 -1.60 -7.17
CA ALA A 72 19.87 -0.29 -6.53
C ALA A 72 19.33 -0.34 -5.09
N ALA A 73 18.28 -1.13 -4.83
CA ALA A 73 17.78 -1.34 -3.47
C ALA A 73 18.85 -1.97 -2.55
N GLN A 74 19.56 -2.99 -3.04
CA GLN A 74 20.66 -3.64 -2.31
C GLN A 74 21.82 -2.67 -2.08
N ALA A 75 22.16 -1.85 -3.07
CA ALA A 75 23.16 -0.80 -2.91
C ALA A 75 22.74 0.24 -1.85
N LEU A 76 21.45 0.59 -1.77
CA LEU A 76 20.93 1.49 -0.75
C LEU A 76 21.02 0.85 0.65
N GLN A 77 20.65 -0.43 0.80
CA GLN A 77 20.80 -1.17 2.06
C GLN A 77 22.27 -1.27 2.50
N ALA A 78 23.18 -1.59 1.57
CA ALA A 78 24.61 -1.67 1.85
C ALA A 78 25.22 -0.31 2.24
N LYS A 79 24.69 0.78 1.68
CA LYS A 79 25.05 2.15 2.09
C LYS A 79 24.53 2.47 3.49
N GLN A 80 23.28 2.12 3.80
CA GLN A 80 22.68 2.27 5.13
C GLN A 80 23.39 1.43 6.23
N ALA A 81 24.14 0.40 5.85
CA ALA A 81 24.96 -0.40 6.76
C ALA A 81 26.36 0.22 7.03
N ASN A 82 26.85 1.10 6.15
CA ASN A 82 28.18 1.69 6.24
C ASN A 82 28.15 3.08 6.91
N LYS A 83 28.47 3.14 8.21
CA LYS A 83 28.57 4.35 9.06
C LYS A 83 29.58 5.44 8.62
N LYS A 84 30.19 5.35 7.44
CA LYS A 84 31.30 6.23 7.02
C LYS A 84 30.87 7.55 6.36
N ASP A 85 29.64 7.64 5.85
CA ASP A 85 29.13 8.85 5.19
C ASP A 85 28.10 9.58 6.08
N LYS A 86 28.60 10.41 7.01
CA LYS A 86 27.81 11.16 8.01
C LYS A 86 26.70 12.04 7.42
N ASP A 87 26.84 12.47 6.16
CA ASP A 87 25.84 13.28 5.45
C ASP A 87 24.72 12.46 4.78
N LYS A 88 24.93 11.15 4.58
CA LYS A 88 23.97 10.23 3.95
C LYS A 88 23.27 9.30 4.95
N ASP A 89 23.70 9.32 6.21
CA ASP A 89 22.98 8.71 7.35
C ASP A 89 21.61 9.37 7.61
N LYS A 90 21.41 10.61 7.16
CA LYS A 90 20.15 11.36 7.35
C LYS A 90 18.94 10.68 6.73
N ASP A 91 19.12 9.99 5.60
CA ASP A 91 18.00 9.32 4.92
C ASP A 91 17.56 8.07 5.71
N LYS A 92 18.51 7.33 6.28
CA LYS A 92 18.22 6.20 7.19
C LYS A 92 17.62 6.68 8.50
N GLU A 93 18.15 7.76 9.05
CA GLU A 93 17.64 8.36 10.29
C GLU A 93 16.22 8.88 10.12
N LEU A 94 15.91 9.47 8.97
CA LEU A 94 14.60 10.04 8.68
C LEU A 94 13.57 8.98 8.26
N TRP A 95 13.93 8.09 7.33
CA TRP A 95 12.98 7.14 6.70
C TRP A 95 13.09 5.71 7.21
N GLY A 96 14.03 5.43 8.10
CA GLY A 96 14.27 4.07 8.61
C GLY A 96 14.82 3.11 7.55
N GLU A 97 14.75 1.82 7.89
CA GLU A 97 15.17 0.73 7.01
C GLU A 97 14.24 0.59 5.80
N LEU A 98 14.78 0.10 4.68
CA LEU A 98 13.97 -0.19 3.50
C LEU A 98 12.87 -1.21 3.84
N PRO A 99 11.66 -1.05 3.28
CA PRO A 99 10.56 -1.96 3.55
C PRO A 99 10.92 -3.38 3.10
N THR A 100 10.38 -4.36 3.83
CA THR A 100 10.64 -5.78 3.60
C THR A 100 9.36 -6.50 3.19
N GLY A 101 9.50 -7.62 2.48
CA GLY A 101 8.36 -8.44 2.07
C GLY A 101 8.59 -9.13 0.74
N THR A 102 7.64 -9.97 0.36
CA THR A 102 7.57 -10.53 -1.00
C THR A 102 7.18 -9.44 -2.00
N ARG A 103 7.41 -9.68 -3.29
CA ARG A 103 6.99 -8.76 -4.35
C ARG A 103 5.47 -8.50 -4.32
N ALA A 104 4.66 -9.54 -4.11
CA ALA A 104 3.22 -9.41 -3.93
C ALA A 104 2.85 -8.51 -2.74
N GLN A 105 3.56 -8.65 -1.61
CA GLN A 105 3.35 -7.79 -0.44
C GLN A 105 3.73 -6.33 -0.74
N LEU A 106 4.86 -6.09 -1.42
CA LEU A 106 5.28 -4.74 -1.80
C LEU A 106 4.30 -4.07 -2.78
N LEU A 107 3.69 -4.84 -3.68
CA LEU A 107 2.64 -4.36 -4.58
C LEU A 107 1.36 -3.99 -3.81
N ASN A 108 0.94 -4.83 -2.86
CA ASN A 108 -0.19 -4.53 -1.97
C ASN A 108 0.09 -3.32 -1.09
N ASP A 109 1.31 -3.19 -0.54
CA ASP A 109 1.71 -2.02 0.22
C ASP A 109 1.62 -0.75 -0.63
N LEU A 110 2.05 -0.83 -1.90
CA LEU A 110 1.99 0.29 -2.83
C LEU A 110 0.54 0.72 -3.09
N ALA A 111 -0.37 -0.22 -3.35
CA ALA A 111 -1.80 0.08 -3.49
C ALA A 111 -2.35 0.74 -2.21
N GLY A 112 -2.07 0.17 -1.04
CA GLY A 112 -2.53 0.70 0.25
C GLY A 112 -2.00 2.10 0.56
N ILE A 113 -0.76 2.43 0.19
CA ILE A 113 -0.20 3.77 0.36
C ILE A 113 -0.96 4.81 -0.46
N PHE A 114 -1.30 4.48 -1.72
CA PHE A 114 -2.00 5.39 -2.60
C PHE A 114 -3.47 5.58 -2.16
N ASP A 115 -4.14 4.50 -1.74
CA ASP A 115 -5.48 4.55 -1.15
C ASP A 115 -5.51 5.39 0.14
N GLU A 116 -4.55 5.19 1.05
CA GLU A 116 -4.45 6.00 2.26
C GLU A 116 -4.16 7.48 1.94
N ALA A 117 -3.33 7.76 0.93
CA ALA A 117 -3.07 9.13 0.49
C ALA A 117 -4.34 9.82 -0.03
N ILE A 118 -5.19 9.12 -0.78
CA ILE A 118 -6.49 9.62 -1.23
C ILE A 118 -7.43 9.83 -0.06
N THR A 119 -7.54 8.86 0.85
CA THR A 119 -8.35 8.98 2.07
C THR A 119 -7.97 10.24 2.87
N ASN A 120 -6.67 10.53 2.99
CA ASN A 120 -6.19 11.72 3.68
C ASN A 120 -6.51 13.03 2.94
N ILE A 121 -6.51 13.03 1.61
CA ILE A 121 -6.93 14.17 0.78
C ILE A 121 -8.43 14.39 0.94
N ASP A 122 -9.23 13.34 0.87
CA ASP A 122 -10.69 13.38 1.01
C ASP A 122 -11.10 13.87 2.40
N ASP A 123 -10.41 13.43 3.45
CA ASP A 123 -10.62 13.91 4.82
C ASP A 123 -10.38 15.42 4.94
N VAL A 124 -9.34 15.95 4.30
CA VAL A 124 -9.07 17.38 4.29
C VAL A 124 -10.10 18.12 3.44
N ALA A 125 -10.49 17.57 2.28
CA ALA A 125 -11.53 18.13 1.43
C ALA A 125 -12.90 18.19 2.12
N ALA A 126 -13.25 17.19 2.93
CA ALA A 126 -14.47 17.16 3.70
C ALA A 126 -14.49 18.22 4.83
N ARG A 127 -13.33 18.49 5.43
CA ARG A 127 -13.19 19.46 6.54
C ARG A 127 -12.99 20.90 6.06
N ASP A 128 -12.17 21.09 5.03
CA ASP A 128 -11.83 22.38 4.43
C ASP A 128 -11.79 22.27 2.89
N PRO A 129 -12.96 22.26 2.22
CA PRO A 129 -13.05 22.12 0.77
C PRO A 129 -12.45 23.29 -0.01
N LYS A 130 -12.10 24.40 0.66
CA LYS A 130 -11.50 25.59 0.04
C LYS A 130 -9.99 25.69 0.28
N SER A 131 -9.39 24.68 0.91
CA SER A 131 -7.96 24.64 1.11
C SER A 131 -7.21 24.80 -0.22
N SER A 132 -6.32 25.79 -0.28
CA SER A 132 -5.48 26.03 -1.45
C SER A 132 -4.45 24.91 -1.69
N LEU A 133 -4.25 24.03 -0.71
CA LEU A 133 -3.29 22.93 -0.80
C LEU A 133 -3.90 21.68 -1.47
N LEU A 134 -5.22 21.52 -1.47
CA LEU A 134 -5.89 20.35 -2.05
C LEU A 134 -5.62 20.15 -3.55
N PRO A 135 -5.74 21.17 -4.41
CA PRO A 135 -5.46 20.99 -5.84
C PRO A 135 -4.01 20.60 -6.10
N HIS A 136 -3.07 21.19 -5.35
CA HIS A 136 -1.64 20.90 -5.49
C HIS A 136 -1.32 19.47 -5.01
N ALA A 137 -1.83 19.06 -3.85
CA ALA A 137 -1.66 17.72 -3.32
C ALA A 137 -2.18 16.65 -4.29
N LEU A 138 -3.42 16.80 -4.79
CA LEU A 138 -4.01 15.82 -5.71
C LEU A 138 -3.29 15.79 -7.07
N LYS A 139 -2.85 16.94 -7.60
CA LYS A 139 -2.03 16.95 -8.83
C LYS A 139 -0.69 16.26 -8.66
N ASN A 140 -0.01 16.50 -7.54
CA ASN A 140 1.26 15.84 -7.24
C ASN A 140 1.08 14.34 -7.08
N LEU A 141 0.01 13.91 -6.41
CA LEU A 141 -0.33 12.50 -6.27
C LEU A 141 -0.63 11.86 -7.63
N ALA A 142 -1.42 12.51 -8.50
CA ALA A 142 -1.72 12.02 -9.85
C ALA A 142 -0.47 11.96 -10.74
N ALA A 143 0.41 12.96 -10.66
CA ALA A 143 1.69 12.95 -11.37
C ALA A 143 2.61 11.82 -10.88
N ALA A 144 2.64 11.53 -9.57
CA ALA A 144 3.32 10.37 -9.04
C ALA A 144 2.68 9.08 -9.54
N ALA A 145 1.35 8.95 -9.46
CA ALA A 145 0.64 7.77 -9.90
C ALA A 145 0.92 7.43 -11.37
N ALA A 146 0.95 8.43 -12.26
CA ALA A 146 1.33 8.27 -13.66
C ALA A 146 2.76 7.71 -13.83
N ARG A 147 3.75 8.26 -13.10
CA ARG A 147 5.14 7.80 -13.15
C ARG A 147 5.29 6.35 -12.66
N PHE A 148 4.55 6.00 -11.61
CA PHE A 148 4.58 4.68 -11.00
C PHE A 148 3.93 3.65 -11.93
N ARG A 149 2.76 3.99 -12.45
CA ARG A 149 2.03 3.14 -13.39
C ARG A 149 2.86 2.83 -14.63
N ALA A 150 3.57 3.83 -15.18
CA ALA A 150 4.45 3.63 -16.33
C ALA A 150 5.58 2.60 -16.06
N GLN A 151 6.05 2.50 -14.82
CA GLN A 151 7.09 1.55 -14.42
C GLN A 151 6.53 0.16 -14.07
N LEU A 152 5.32 0.08 -13.52
CA LEU A 152 4.67 -1.18 -13.16
C LEU A 152 3.98 -1.87 -14.36
N LEU A 153 3.51 -1.10 -15.34
CA LEU A 153 2.75 -1.65 -16.47
C LEU A 153 3.50 -2.73 -17.27
N PRO A 154 4.81 -2.59 -17.58
CA PRO A 154 5.57 -3.63 -18.27
C PRO A 154 5.71 -4.94 -17.48
N MET A 155 5.51 -4.90 -16.15
CA MET A 155 5.66 -6.08 -15.29
C MET A 155 4.50 -7.06 -15.46
N ARG A 156 3.36 -6.64 -16.02
CA ARG A 156 2.12 -7.44 -16.15
C ARG A 156 2.32 -8.79 -16.80
N ASP A 157 3.11 -8.83 -17.87
CA ASP A 157 3.30 -10.03 -18.67
C ASP A 157 4.30 -11.00 -18.03
N SER A 158 5.10 -10.50 -17.09
CA SER A 158 6.16 -11.23 -16.38
C SER A 158 5.81 -11.53 -14.91
N ALA A 159 4.65 -11.10 -14.43
CA ALA A 159 4.24 -11.27 -13.04
C ALA A 159 4.00 -12.74 -12.71
N ALA A 160 4.55 -13.20 -11.59
CA ALA A 160 4.26 -14.52 -11.05
C ALA A 160 2.78 -14.62 -10.64
N ASP A 161 2.23 -15.82 -10.58
CA ASP A 161 0.79 -16.03 -10.34
C ASP A 161 0.31 -15.45 -9.00
N ASP A 162 1.17 -15.47 -7.98
CA ASP A 162 0.91 -14.87 -6.66
C ASP A 162 1.06 -13.34 -6.63
N GLU A 163 1.66 -12.73 -7.67
CA GLU A 163 1.82 -11.28 -7.83
C GLU A 163 0.72 -10.66 -8.71
N ARG A 164 0.09 -11.43 -9.60
CA ARG A 164 -0.82 -10.90 -10.64
C ARG A 164 -1.97 -10.07 -10.06
N ALA A 165 -2.61 -10.55 -9.00
CA ALA A 165 -3.72 -9.85 -8.36
C ALA A 165 -3.24 -8.52 -7.75
N ALA A 166 -2.19 -8.58 -6.92
CA ALA A 166 -1.61 -7.39 -6.29
C ALA A 166 -1.13 -6.34 -7.31
N LEU A 167 -0.54 -6.79 -8.43
CA LEU A 167 -0.13 -5.88 -9.51
C LEU A 167 -1.32 -5.26 -10.23
N ALA A 168 -2.38 -6.03 -10.49
CA ALA A 168 -3.59 -5.52 -11.12
C ALA A 168 -4.27 -4.47 -10.21
N ASP A 169 -4.38 -4.75 -8.91
CA ASP A 169 -4.98 -3.85 -7.94
C ASP A 169 -4.17 -2.54 -7.85
N ALA A 170 -2.84 -2.62 -7.72
CA ALA A 170 -1.98 -1.45 -7.73
C ALA A 170 -2.11 -0.62 -9.02
N LEU A 171 -2.19 -1.26 -10.19
CA LEU A 171 -2.36 -0.57 -11.47
C LEU A 171 -3.72 0.10 -11.63
N ASN A 172 -4.78 -0.50 -11.05
CA ASN A 172 -6.12 0.07 -11.04
C ASN A 172 -6.17 1.30 -10.14
N GLU A 173 -5.68 1.18 -8.90
CA GLU A 173 -5.59 2.29 -7.93
C GLU A 173 -4.86 3.50 -8.56
N LEU A 174 -3.68 3.26 -9.14
CA LEU A 174 -2.92 4.30 -9.81
C LEU A 174 -3.68 4.94 -10.99
N GLN A 175 -4.47 4.16 -11.74
CA GLN A 175 -5.26 4.69 -12.85
C GLN A 175 -6.40 5.57 -12.35
N GLU A 176 -7.10 5.17 -11.29
CA GLU A 176 -8.19 5.95 -10.71
C GLU A 176 -7.70 7.32 -10.22
N ILE A 177 -6.54 7.36 -9.58
CA ILE A 177 -5.89 8.62 -9.15
C ILE A 177 -5.52 9.51 -10.35
N ILE A 178 -4.97 8.92 -11.42
CA ILE A 178 -4.64 9.65 -12.66
C ILE A 178 -5.91 10.29 -13.24
N ASP A 179 -6.99 9.53 -13.33
CA ASP A 179 -8.26 9.98 -13.89
C ASP A 179 -8.91 11.06 -13.01
N ALA A 180 -8.77 10.96 -11.69
CA ALA A 180 -9.19 12.00 -10.75
C ALA A 180 -8.39 13.30 -10.97
N GLY A 181 -7.07 13.21 -11.10
CA GLY A 181 -6.20 14.37 -11.35
C GLY A 181 -6.52 15.13 -12.64
N GLN A 182 -6.97 14.43 -13.68
CA GLN A 182 -7.36 15.05 -14.96
C GLN A 182 -8.65 15.87 -14.89
N LYS A 183 -9.51 15.61 -13.88
CA LYS A 183 -10.76 16.35 -13.69
C LYS A 183 -10.55 17.70 -13.00
N LEU A 184 -9.35 17.97 -12.48
CA LEU A 184 -9.03 19.24 -11.84
C LEU A 184 -8.87 20.37 -12.86
N PRO A 185 -9.39 21.57 -12.58
CA PRO A 185 -9.13 22.73 -13.40
C PRO A 185 -7.62 23.05 -13.41
N ALA A 186 -7.13 23.54 -14.55
CA ALA A 186 -5.77 24.08 -14.66
C ALA A 186 -5.57 25.18 -13.60
N GLU A 187 -4.40 25.21 -12.97
CA GLU A 187 -4.07 26.24 -11.98
C GLU A 187 -4.13 27.61 -12.66
N THR A 188 -5.10 28.44 -12.26
CA THR A 188 -5.02 29.87 -12.55
C THR A 188 -3.87 30.42 -11.71
N GLU A 189 -2.78 30.82 -12.37
CA GLU A 189 -1.66 31.51 -11.76
C GLU A 189 -2.19 32.56 -10.77
N THR A 190 -1.96 32.33 -9.47
CA THR A 190 -2.17 33.35 -8.46
C THR A 190 -1.17 34.47 -8.75
N LYS A 191 -1.66 35.51 -9.44
CA LYS A 191 -0.92 36.76 -9.66
C LYS A 191 -0.29 37.20 -8.34
N LYS A 192 1.04 37.14 -8.25
CA LYS A 192 1.81 37.78 -7.18
C LYS A 192 1.33 39.24 -7.05
N PRO A 193 0.99 39.73 -5.85
CA PRO A 193 0.66 41.13 -5.67
C PRO A 193 1.89 41.97 -6.03
N LYS A 194 1.67 42.96 -6.90
CA LYS A 194 2.67 43.91 -7.36
C LYS A 194 3.21 44.68 -6.14
N PRO A 195 4.53 44.78 -5.91
CA PRO A 195 5.04 45.61 -4.84
C PRO A 195 4.62 47.06 -5.12
N GLN A 196 3.94 47.68 -4.15
CA GLN A 196 3.71 49.12 -4.16
C GLN A 196 5.05 49.80 -3.87
N SER A 197 5.49 50.61 -4.84
CA SER A 197 6.60 51.55 -4.77
C SER A 197 6.08 52.93 -5.12
#